data_AF-A0A9Q1L4S5-F1
#
_entry.id   AF-A0A9Q1L4S5-F1
#
_cell.length_a   1.000
_cell.length_b   1.000
_cell.length_c   1.000
_cell.angle_alpha   90.00
_cell.angle_beta   90.00
_cell.angle_gamma   90.00
#
_symmetry.space_group_name_H-M   'P 1'
#
loop_
_entity.id
_entity.type
_entity.pdbx_description
1 polymer ?
#
loop_
_entity_poly.entity_id
_entity_poly.type
_entity_poly.pdbx_seq_one_letter_code
_entity_poly.pdbx_strand_id
1 'polypeptide(L)'
;MAIENQWGGRDTCEKANQLNVDIFSAFTQSKEQVYMDDIKEILDELMISLNTEVNDGSLEEVAEKLMYMHEECVEGNFNSIKVLRETNVGRRPATYVRQDAR
;
A
#
# COMPACT_ATOMS: atom_id res chain seq x y z
N MET A 1 6.87 -11.38 1.96
CA MET A 1 7.91 -11.61 2.98
C MET A 1 7.45 -11.25 4.39
N ALA A 2 7.37 -9.98 4.80
CA ALA A 2 7.12 -9.62 6.20
C ALA A 2 5.79 -10.16 6.78
N ILE A 3 4.72 -10.13 5.99
CA ILE A 3 3.41 -10.71 6.35
C ILE A 3 3.49 -12.24 6.50
N GLU A 4 4.09 -12.92 5.52
CA GLU A 4 4.20 -14.39 5.51
C GLU A 4 5.05 -14.92 6.68
N ASN A 5 6.05 -14.14 7.10
CA ASN A 5 6.95 -14.49 8.19
C ASN A 5 6.53 -13.87 9.54
N GLN A 6 5.41 -13.16 9.60
CA GLN A 6 4.87 -12.54 10.83
C GLN A 6 5.88 -11.65 11.57
N TRP A 7 6.74 -10.94 10.84
CA TRP A 7 7.79 -10.12 11.45
C TRP A 7 7.26 -9.02 12.38
N GLY A 8 6.06 -8.50 12.10
CA GLY A 8 5.35 -7.53 12.93
C GLY A 8 4.39 -8.10 13.98
N GLY A 9 4.44 -9.41 14.27
CA GLY A 9 3.51 -10.08 15.19
C GLY A 9 2.29 -10.71 14.49
N ARG A 10 1.31 -11.18 15.28
CA ARG A 10 0.11 -11.91 14.78
C ARG A 10 -0.84 -11.02 13.96
N ASP A 11 -0.75 -9.72 14.18
CA ASP A 11 -1.52 -8.63 13.57
C ASP A 11 -0.87 -8.09 12.28
N THR A 12 0.16 -8.76 11.74
CA THR A 12 0.83 -8.37 10.47
C THR A 12 -0.14 -8.18 9.30
N CYS A 13 -1.15 -9.04 9.20
CA CYS A 13 -2.20 -8.93 8.18
C CYS A 13 -3.09 -7.70 8.41
N GLU A 14 -3.41 -7.38 9.66
CA GLU A 14 -4.24 -6.22 10.00
C GLU A 14 -3.49 -4.93 9.70
N LYS A 15 -2.20 -4.85 10.08
CA LYS A 15 -1.29 -3.73 9.72
C LYS A 15 -1.21 -3.51 8.21
N ALA A 16 -1.04 -4.59 7.44
CA ALA A 16 -1.02 -4.49 5.98
C ALA A 16 -2.37 -4.06 5.38
N ASN A 17 -3.49 -4.43 6.01
CA ASN A 17 -4.81 -3.95 5.58
C ASN A 17 -5.02 -2.47 5.94
N GLN A 18 -4.52 -2.05 7.10
CA GLN A 18 -4.57 -0.67 7.57
C GLN A 18 -3.85 0.26 6.59
N LEU A 19 -2.69 -0.17 6.05
CA LEU A 19 -1.98 0.57 5.00
C LEU A 19 -2.89 0.95 3.82
N ASN A 20 -3.76 0.04 3.35
CA ASN A 20 -4.66 0.33 2.23
C ASN A 20 -5.65 1.44 2.59
N VAL A 21 -6.13 1.46 3.84
CA VAL A 21 -7.04 2.49 4.35
C VAL A 21 -6.32 3.82 4.47
N ASP A 22 -5.09 3.81 4.98
CA ASP A 22 -4.30 5.03 5.21
C ASP A 22 -3.92 5.70 3.89
N ILE A 23 -3.43 4.93 2.91
CA ILE A 23 -3.14 5.43 1.56
C ILE A 23 -4.41 5.96 0.89
N PHE A 24 -5.51 5.22 0.97
CA PHE A 24 -6.78 5.67 0.38
C PHE A 24 -7.29 6.96 1.04
N SER A 25 -7.17 7.06 2.36
CA SER A 25 -7.53 8.25 3.11
C SER A 25 -6.64 9.44 2.74
N ALA A 26 -5.33 9.22 2.61
CA ALA A 26 -4.39 10.24 2.16
C ALA A 26 -4.85 10.82 0.81
N PHE A 27 -5.14 9.97 -0.17
CA PHE A 27 -5.55 10.46 -1.50
C PHE A 27 -6.97 11.08 -1.56
N THR A 28 -7.92 10.62 -0.74
CA THR A 28 -9.34 11.00 -0.91
C THR A 28 -9.88 11.97 0.13
N GLN A 29 -9.28 12.02 1.32
CA GLN A 29 -9.78 12.81 2.46
C GLN A 29 -8.88 14.00 2.78
N SER A 30 -7.66 14.04 2.23
CA SER A 30 -6.77 15.18 2.42
C SER A 30 -7.37 16.42 1.74
N LYS A 31 -7.51 17.49 2.52
CA LYS A 31 -7.94 18.81 2.02
C LYS A 31 -6.83 19.53 1.26
N GLU A 32 -5.60 19.08 1.45
CA GLU A 32 -4.37 19.62 0.86
C GLU A 32 -3.82 18.61 -0.15
N GLN A 33 -2.98 19.08 -1.09
CA GLN A 33 -2.32 18.20 -2.05
C GLN A 33 -1.45 17.21 -1.29
N VAL A 34 -1.60 15.92 -1.60
CA VAL A 34 -0.73 14.86 -1.08
C VAL A 34 0.60 14.94 -1.80
N TYR A 35 1.69 14.97 -1.04
CA TYR A 35 3.04 14.94 -1.57
C TYR A 35 3.64 13.54 -1.45
N MET A 36 4.69 13.29 -2.23
CA MET A 36 5.41 12.02 -2.20
C MET A 36 5.94 11.68 -0.80
N ASP A 37 6.38 12.70 -0.05
CA ASP A 37 6.90 12.52 1.32
C ASP A 37 5.80 12.00 2.27
N ASP A 38 4.55 12.44 2.11
CA ASP A 38 3.42 11.95 2.93
C ASP A 38 3.17 10.46 2.70
N ILE A 39 3.20 10.03 1.43
CA ILE A 39 3.05 8.61 1.08
C ILE A 39 4.25 7.79 1.57
N LYS A 40 5.46 8.35 1.48
CA LYS A 40 6.67 7.69 1.97
C LYS A 40 6.62 7.49 3.48
N GLU A 41 6.17 8.49 4.24
CA GLU A 41 6.02 8.40 5.70
C GLU A 41 5.05 7.28 6.08
N ILE A 42 3.89 7.19 5.43
CA ILE A 42 2.92 6.09 5.66
C ILE A 42 3.54 4.72 5.38
N LEU A 43 4.32 4.58 4.30
CA LEU A 43 4.98 3.32 3.95
C LEU A 43 6.10 2.96 4.95
N ASP A 44 6.87 3.95 5.40
CA ASP A 44 7.95 3.78 6.39
C ASP A 44 7.40 3.38 7.76
N GLU A 45 6.34 4.04 8.22
CA GLU A 45 5.62 3.69 9.46
C GLU A 45 5.13 2.24 9.43
N LEU A 46 4.62 1.77 8.29
CA LEU A 46 4.26 0.36 8.14
C LEU A 46 5.49 -0.54 8.31
N MET A 47 6.60 -0.26 7.64
CA MET A 47 7.81 -1.10 7.75
C MET A 47 8.32 -1.19 9.18
N ILE A 48 8.33 -0.06 9.90
CA ILE A 48 8.66 -0.02 11.33
C ILE A 48 7.69 -0.91 12.12
N SER A 49 6.37 -0.81 11.86
CA SER A 49 5.35 -1.64 12.52
C SER A 49 5.50 -3.14 12.24
N LEU A 50 6.13 -3.47 11.12
CA LEU A 50 6.48 -4.82 10.68
C LEU A 50 7.87 -5.28 11.16
N ASN A 51 8.53 -4.48 12.01
CA ASN A 51 9.89 -4.71 12.50
C ASN A 51 10.88 -4.95 11.35
N THR A 52 10.72 -4.17 10.27
CA THR A 52 11.52 -4.23 9.05
C THR A 52 12.11 -2.87 8.77
N GLU A 53 13.34 -2.84 8.26
CA GLU A 53 13.98 -1.64 7.73
C GLU A 53 14.27 -1.88 6.24
N VAL A 54 13.84 -0.95 5.40
CA VAL A 54 13.97 -1.04 3.94
C VAL A 54 14.72 0.21 3.46
N ASN A 55 15.98 0.05 3.07
CA ASN A 55 16.85 1.16 2.66
C ASN A 55 17.48 0.90 1.28
N ASP A 56 16.76 0.20 0.41
CA ASP A 56 17.17 -0.13 -0.96
C ASP A 56 16.56 0.81 -2.01
N GLY A 57 15.83 1.84 -1.58
CA GLY A 57 15.11 2.77 -2.46
C GLY A 57 13.73 2.27 -2.90
N SER A 58 13.30 1.08 -2.49
CA SER A 58 12.02 0.51 -2.95
C SER A 58 10.80 1.23 -2.38
N LEU A 59 10.91 1.87 -1.22
CA LEU A 59 9.83 2.69 -0.64
C LEU A 59 9.55 3.91 -1.53
N GLU A 60 10.59 4.57 -2.01
CA GLU A 60 10.53 5.70 -2.93
C GLU A 60 9.87 5.30 -4.25
N GLU A 61 10.28 4.17 -4.84
CA GLU A 61 9.70 3.67 -6.10
C GLU A 61 8.20 3.33 -5.97
N VAL A 62 7.79 2.79 -4.81
CA VAL A 62 6.38 2.47 -4.56
C VAL A 62 5.57 3.75 -4.36
N ALA A 63 6.09 4.71 -3.60
CA ALA A 63 5.46 6.02 -3.42
C ALA A 63 5.27 6.75 -4.77
N GLU A 64 6.29 6.76 -5.61
CA GLU A 64 6.23 7.35 -6.95
C GLU A 64 5.13 6.72 -7.82
N LYS A 65 5.05 5.38 -7.86
CA LYS A 65 4.02 4.68 -8.63
C LYS A 65 2.61 4.98 -8.11
N LEU A 66 2.42 5.07 -6.80
CA LEU A 66 1.14 5.43 -6.19
C LEU A 66 0.72 6.86 -6.57
N MET A 67 1.66 7.81 -6.51
CA MET A 67 1.44 9.19 -6.92
C MET A 67 1.06 9.31 -8.39
N TYR A 68 1.78 8.61 -9.28
CA TYR A 68 1.48 8.58 -10.71
C TYR A 68 0.08 8.03 -11.01
N MET A 69 -0.29 6.91 -10.36
CA MET A 69 -1.64 6.35 -10.50
C MET A 69 -2.71 7.29 -9.97
N HIS A 70 -2.45 8.00 -8.87
CA HIS A 70 -3.36 8.99 -8.32
C HIS A 70 -3.56 10.17 -9.28
N GLU A 71 -2.49 10.70 -9.86
CA GLU A 71 -2.55 11.78 -10.85
C GLU A 71 -3.37 11.37 -12.08
N GLU A 72 -3.12 10.19 -12.64
CA GLU A 72 -3.96 9.66 -13.73
C GLU A 72 -5.43 9.58 -13.31
N CYS A 73 -5.74 9.12 -12.09
CA CYS A 73 -7.12 9.03 -11.60
C CYS A 73 -7.79 10.40 -11.49
N VAL A 74 -7.06 11.43 -11.07
CA VAL A 74 -7.55 12.83 -11.02
C VAL A 74 -7.89 13.33 -12.42
N GLU A 75 -7.11 12.93 -13.44
CA GLU A 75 -7.39 13.22 -14.85
C GLU A 75 -8.51 12.34 -15.47
N GLY A 76 -9.03 11.37 -14.71
CA GLY A 76 -10.02 10.40 -15.19
C GLY A 76 -9.43 9.28 -16.05
N ASN A 77 -8.11 9.16 -16.09
CA ASN A 77 -7.39 8.06 -16.71
C ASN A 77 -7.13 6.95 -15.68
N PHE A 78 -7.46 5.71 -16.02
CA PHE A 78 -7.29 4.55 -15.14
C PHE A 78 -6.43 3.46 -15.78
N ASN A 79 -5.57 3.82 -16.74
CA ASN A 79 -4.81 2.87 -17.52
C ASN A 79 -3.79 2.12 -16.66
N SER A 80 -3.02 2.82 -15.81
CA SER A 80 -2.07 2.15 -14.92
C SER A 80 -2.74 1.17 -13.96
N ILE A 81 -3.94 1.49 -13.47
CA ILE A 81 -4.72 0.57 -12.63
C ILE A 81 -5.17 -0.67 -13.42
N LYS A 82 -5.59 -0.51 -14.68
CA LYS A 82 -5.94 -1.64 -15.54
C LYS A 82 -4.74 -2.55 -15.77
N VAL A 83 -3.59 -1.98 -16.13
CA VAL A 83 -2.33 -2.72 -16.31
C VAL A 83 -1.90 -3.41 -15.02
N LEU A 84 -1.98 -2.74 -13.87
CA LEU A 84 -1.66 -3.32 -12.57
C LEU A 84 -2.58 -4.49 -12.23
N ARG A 85 -3.88 -4.37 -12.54
CA ARG A 85 -4.83 -5.46 -12.31
C ARG A 85 -4.54 -6.65 -13.22
N GLU A 86 -4.28 -6.42 -14.50
CA GLU A 86 -3.96 -7.46 -15.50
C GLU A 86 -2.66 -8.20 -15.18
N THR A 87 -1.62 -7.47 -14.76
CA THR A 87 -0.34 -8.08 -14.33
C THR A 87 -0.46 -8.89 -13.05
N ASN A 88 -1.46 -8.61 -12.22
CA ASN A 88 -1.78 -9.41 -11.04
C ASN A 88 -2.73 -10.59 -11.33
N VAL A 89 -3.30 -10.72 -12.55
CA VAL A 89 -4.10 -11.89 -12.93
C VAL A 89 -3.20 -13.12 -13.04
N GLY A 90 -3.13 -13.91 -11.96
CA GLY A 90 -2.31 -15.11 -11.86
C GLY A 90 -1.41 -15.13 -10.62
N ARG A 91 -1.10 -13.96 -10.04
CA ARG A 91 -0.66 -13.90 -8.64
C ARG A 91 -1.90 -14.18 -7.80
N ARG A 92 -1.84 -15.20 -6.94
CA ARG A 92 -2.83 -15.30 -5.86
C ARG A 92 -2.78 -13.96 -5.14
N PRO A 93 -3.88 -13.20 -4.99
CA PRO A 93 -3.93 -12.22 -3.92
C PRO A 93 -3.51 -12.98 -2.66
N ALA A 94 -2.61 -12.41 -1.84
CA ALA A 94 -2.33 -12.98 -0.53
C ALA A 94 -3.69 -13.32 0.08
N THR A 95 -3.97 -14.61 0.31
CA THR A 95 -5.33 -15.09 0.58
C THR A 95 -5.89 -14.31 1.76
N TYR A 96 -6.79 -13.37 1.46
CA TYR A 96 -7.50 -12.58 2.44
C TYR A 96 -8.52 -13.51 3.10
N VAL A 97 -8.10 -14.19 4.16
CA VAL A 97 -9.04 -14.89 5.04
C VAL A 97 -9.71 -13.80 5.86
N ARG A 98 -10.94 -13.45 5.50
CA ARG A 98 -11.90 -12.93 6.48
C ARG A 98 -12.06 -14.02 7.53
N GLN A 99 -11.47 -13.85 8.70
CA GLN A 99 -11.83 -14.68 9.84
C GLN A 99 -13.20 -14.17 10.29
N ASP A 100 -14.26 -14.84 9.84
CA ASP A 100 -15.57 -14.71 10.46
C ASP A 100 -15.42 -15.03 11.94
N ALA A 101 -15.65 -14.01 12.77
CA ALA A 101 -15.68 -14.15 14.22
C ALA A 101 -16.77 -15.17 14.60
N ARG A 102 -16.37 -16.20 15.33
CA ARG A 102 -17.28 -17.16 15.97
C ARG A 102 -17.46 -16.82 17.44
#